data_AF-A0A2D5PTA4-F1
#
_entry.id   AF-A0A2D5PTA4-F1
#
_cell.length_a   1.000
_cell.length_b   1.000
_cell.length_c   1.000
_cell.angle_alpha   90.00
_cell.angle_beta   90.00
_cell.angle_gamma   90.00
#
_symmetry.space_group_name_H-M   'P 1'
#
loop_
_entity.id
_entity.type
_entity.pdbx_description
1 polymer ?
#
loop_
_entity_poly.entity_id
_entity_poly.type
_entity_poly.pdbx_seq_one_letter_code
_entity_poly.pdbx_strand_id
1 'polypeptide(L)'
;MFYRILWLFVLTPFISLAQDCIDEQAVNPDCLCIQSYEPVCGCDGELYGNSCEATECAGVTSYVSAYDENGNLIDCSTVATANSICDSISVEIESFDFLTQDEEVTLTINMSTFFTSSVFFDYAGFVLVNADGDAVAQEGMDAGNVYGFGSNYSDTRTLYFDEFFSFPFEGTLLLFEGFFAGNPELVCSFDISFGLDGAGVSLQGQYYLEEEYDYLEFTSDSIFIYDFEDNMECYEFISLGYIASDSVLVISDEEEEELMMINYYLNGDNINLSMDGDYMELAYTLFESSKWEECDDDSISDCMISNVYAEAGECDSLGYFMVDIEFDVMSPSAYTFTIQGNGTNYGSFEYGQVFYQVGPLLADGVTPYEFAITDNENPECSDFYDLGTVSCEGATGITDLQTQDRRLLFIKNILGETVNKLEPNNPYIYFYDDGSFEKRIIFEK
;
A
#
# COMPACT_ATOMS: atom_id res chain seq x y z
N MET A 1 -15.93 34.29 -71.67
CA MET A 1 -15.63 35.45 -70.80
C MET A 1 -15.91 35.00 -69.38
N PHE A 2 -15.00 34.80 -68.45
CA PHE A 2 -13.57 35.06 -68.37
C PHE A 2 -12.96 33.99 -67.44
N TYR A 3 -11.84 33.43 -67.87
CA TYR A 3 -10.86 32.68 -67.08
C TYR A 3 -10.14 33.61 -66.09
N ARG A 4 -9.53 33.01 -65.04
CA ARG A 4 -8.61 33.59 -64.02
C ARG A 4 -9.36 34.22 -62.83
N ILE A 5 -9.25 33.74 -61.60
CA ILE A 5 -8.03 33.74 -60.77
C ILE A 5 -8.03 32.51 -59.85
N LEU A 6 -7.04 31.64 -60.06
CA LEU A 6 -6.54 30.64 -59.11
C LEU A 6 -5.08 31.06 -58.86
N TRP A 7 -4.63 31.02 -57.60
CA TRP A 7 -3.27 31.28 -57.06
C TRP A 7 -2.99 32.66 -56.41
N LEU A 8 -2.34 32.57 -55.23
CA LEU A 8 -1.88 33.58 -54.23
C LEU A 8 -2.93 33.79 -53.11
N PHE A 9 -2.81 33.31 -51.87
CA PHE A 9 -1.68 33.06 -50.95
C PHE A 9 -1.97 31.75 -50.17
N VAL A 10 -1.29 30.62 -50.34
CA VAL A 10 -0.01 30.21 -49.72
C VAL A 10 0.34 30.93 -48.41
N LEU A 11 0.19 30.18 -47.31
CA LEU A 11 0.92 30.28 -46.03
C LEU A 11 1.10 31.70 -45.49
N THR A 12 0.18 32.16 -44.65
CA THR A 12 0.66 32.88 -43.46
C THR A 12 1.40 31.84 -42.63
N PRO A 13 2.72 31.97 -42.40
CA PRO A 13 3.29 31.24 -41.29
C PRO A 13 2.49 31.67 -40.07
N PHE A 14 2.01 30.71 -39.27
CA PHE A 14 1.88 30.98 -37.85
C PHE A 14 3.28 31.41 -37.44
N ILE A 15 3.50 32.72 -37.36
CA ILE A 15 4.67 33.27 -36.70
C ILE A 15 4.40 32.92 -35.25
N SER A 16 4.93 31.78 -34.81
CA SER A 16 5.32 31.59 -33.42
C SER A 16 6.19 32.80 -33.10
N LEU A 17 5.63 33.80 -32.42
CA LEU A 17 6.44 34.80 -31.75
C LEU A 17 7.20 34.02 -30.69
N ALA A 18 8.43 33.61 -31.00
CA ALA A 18 9.40 33.39 -29.94
C ALA A 18 9.46 34.74 -29.22
N GLN A 19 8.94 34.78 -28.00
CA GLN A 19 8.97 35.97 -27.16
C GLN A 19 10.44 36.38 -27.03
N ASP A 20 10.74 37.65 -27.31
CA ASP A 20 12.09 38.17 -27.12
C ASP A 20 12.45 38.11 -25.63
N CYS A 21 13.58 37.48 -25.31
CA CYS A 21 14.01 37.27 -23.94
C CYS A 21 14.30 38.59 -23.19
N ILE A 22 14.61 39.66 -23.91
CA ILE A 22 14.86 40.97 -23.33
C ILE A 22 13.69 41.88 -23.68
N ASP A 23 12.97 42.36 -22.67
CA ASP A 23 12.07 43.50 -22.80
C ASP A 23 12.91 44.78 -22.75
N GLU A 24 13.23 45.32 -23.93
CA GLU A 24 13.99 46.57 -24.06
C GLU A 24 13.37 47.76 -23.30
N GLN A 25 12.06 47.72 -23.00
CA GLN A 25 11.39 48.78 -22.25
C GLN A 25 11.56 48.63 -20.73
N ALA A 26 11.92 47.44 -20.25
CA ALA A 26 12.13 47.14 -18.83
C ALA A 26 13.60 47.37 -18.39
N VAL A 27 14.54 47.51 -19.32
CA VAL A 27 15.96 47.74 -19.01
C VAL A 27 16.15 49.06 -18.25
N ASN A 28 16.65 48.98 -17.01
CA ASN A 28 16.90 50.14 -16.16
C ASN A 28 18.31 50.11 -15.53
N PRO A 29 19.28 50.86 -16.08
CA PRO A 29 20.63 50.94 -15.54
C PRO A 29 20.73 51.56 -14.13
N ASP A 30 19.69 52.26 -13.67
CA ASP A 30 19.60 52.90 -12.35
C ASP A 30 18.72 52.09 -11.37
N CYS A 31 18.46 50.80 -11.67
CA CYS A 31 17.72 49.89 -10.80
C CYS A 31 18.33 49.81 -9.38
N LEU A 32 17.50 49.50 -8.38
CA LEU A 32 17.92 49.33 -6.99
C LEU A 32 17.60 47.92 -6.52
N CYS A 33 18.55 47.02 -6.69
CA CYS A 33 18.46 45.65 -6.17
C CYS A 33 19.25 45.50 -4.87
N ILE A 34 18.75 44.63 -3.98
CA ILE A 34 19.50 44.25 -2.78
C ILE A 34 20.77 43.50 -3.19
N GLN A 35 21.86 43.64 -2.43
CA GLN A 35 23.08 42.87 -2.65
C GLN A 35 22.96 41.45 -2.04
N SER A 36 21.93 40.72 -2.46
CA SER A 36 21.82 39.27 -2.24
C SER A 36 22.50 38.57 -3.41
N TYR A 37 23.27 37.51 -3.13
CA TYR A 37 23.89 36.70 -4.17
C TYR A 37 23.17 35.36 -4.28
N GLU A 38 22.16 35.35 -5.14
CA GLU A 38 21.28 34.21 -5.46
C GLU A 38 21.23 34.09 -6.99
N PRO A 39 22.33 33.65 -7.61
CA PRO A 39 22.55 33.84 -9.03
C PRO A 39 21.52 33.11 -9.89
N VAL A 40 21.14 33.77 -10.99
CA VAL A 40 20.16 33.24 -11.96
C VAL A 40 20.74 33.30 -13.38
N CYS A 41 20.36 32.33 -14.20
CA CYS A 41 20.61 32.35 -15.64
C CYS A 41 19.39 32.93 -16.35
N GLY A 42 19.57 34.07 -17.04
CA GLY A 42 18.51 34.63 -17.87
C GLY A 42 18.22 33.78 -19.10
N CYS A 43 17.05 33.92 -19.70
CA CYS A 43 16.73 33.30 -20.99
C CYS A 43 17.67 33.74 -22.13
N ASP A 44 18.48 34.77 -21.92
CA ASP A 44 19.46 35.32 -22.86
C ASP A 44 20.81 34.60 -22.74
N GLY A 45 20.91 33.68 -21.78
CA GLY A 45 22.09 32.87 -21.53
C GLY A 45 23.15 33.56 -20.66
N GLU A 46 22.83 34.71 -20.06
CA GLU A 46 23.74 35.45 -19.19
C GLU A 46 23.47 35.17 -17.69
N LEU A 47 24.53 35.30 -16.88
CA LEU A 47 24.48 35.11 -15.43
C LEU A 47 24.24 36.44 -14.73
N TYR A 48 23.26 36.48 -13.83
CA TYR A 48 22.92 37.64 -13.00
C TYR A 48 23.17 37.34 -11.52
N GLY A 49 23.47 38.37 -10.71
CA GLY A 49 23.75 38.20 -9.29
C GLY A 49 22.54 37.79 -8.47
N ASN A 50 21.34 38.18 -8.91
CA ASN A 50 20.05 37.75 -8.37
C ASN A 50 18.92 38.01 -9.39
N SER A 51 17.71 37.53 -9.08
CA SER A 51 16.51 37.70 -9.90
C SER A 51 16.18 39.17 -10.20
N CYS A 52 16.33 40.06 -9.22
CA CYS A 52 16.09 41.49 -9.40
C CYS A 52 17.05 42.10 -10.43
N GLU A 53 18.34 41.74 -10.39
CA GLU A 53 19.30 42.20 -11.39
C GLU A 53 18.95 41.73 -12.81
N ALA A 54 18.42 40.51 -12.94
CA ALA A 54 17.95 39.99 -14.23
C ALA A 54 16.73 40.75 -14.74
N THR A 55 15.65 40.83 -13.95
CA THR A 55 14.36 41.38 -14.42
C THR A 55 14.35 42.90 -14.42
N GLU A 56 14.73 43.54 -13.31
CA GLU A 56 14.55 45.00 -13.10
C GLU A 56 15.68 45.83 -13.71
N CYS A 57 16.89 45.27 -13.84
CA CYS A 57 18.02 46.00 -14.41
C CYS A 57 18.24 45.66 -15.88
N ALA A 58 18.27 44.37 -16.20
CA ALA A 58 18.60 43.88 -17.53
C ALA A 58 17.39 43.58 -18.42
N GLY A 59 16.16 43.67 -17.89
CA GLY A 59 14.93 43.47 -18.66
C GLY A 59 14.72 42.03 -19.12
N VAL A 60 15.35 41.06 -18.45
CA VAL A 60 15.19 39.64 -18.74
C VAL A 60 13.75 39.20 -18.45
N THR A 61 13.10 38.56 -19.41
CA THR A 61 11.66 38.21 -19.30
C THR A 61 11.39 36.93 -18.52
N SER A 62 12.39 36.09 -18.33
CA SER A 62 12.35 34.85 -17.54
C SER A 62 13.76 34.36 -17.22
N TYR A 63 13.94 33.71 -16.08
CA TYR A 63 15.23 33.19 -15.63
C TYR A 63 15.07 31.83 -14.94
N VAL A 64 16.20 31.15 -14.77
CA VAL A 64 16.35 29.91 -14.00
C VAL A 64 17.42 30.04 -12.91
N SER A 65 17.38 29.19 -11.89
CA SER A 65 18.46 29.05 -10.92
C SER A 65 19.78 28.79 -11.64
N ALA A 66 20.84 29.49 -11.23
CA ALA A 66 22.17 29.22 -11.76
C ALA A 66 22.86 28.02 -11.08
N TYR A 67 22.18 27.30 -10.18
CA TYR A 67 22.71 26.12 -9.51
C TYR A 67 22.05 24.84 -10.03
N ASP A 68 22.85 23.78 -10.18
CA ASP A 68 22.34 22.42 -10.37
C ASP A 68 21.91 21.78 -9.03
N GLU A 69 21.31 20.58 -9.11
CA GLU A 69 20.91 19.76 -7.95
C GLU A 69 22.05 19.48 -6.96
N ASN A 70 23.31 19.60 -7.39
CA ASN A 70 24.50 19.38 -6.57
C ASN A 70 25.09 20.71 -6.02
N GLY A 71 24.41 21.84 -6.24
CA GLY A 71 24.83 23.17 -5.80
C GLY A 71 25.98 23.76 -6.61
N ASN A 72 26.28 23.25 -7.81
CA ASN A 72 27.31 23.79 -8.68
C ASN A 72 26.74 24.83 -9.63
N LEU A 73 27.52 25.88 -9.90
CA LEU A 73 27.13 26.88 -10.91
C LEU A 73 27.09 26.26 -12.30
N ILE A 74 25.97 26.44 -13.00
CA ILE A 74 25.75 25.96 -14.36
C ILE A 74 26.18 27.01 -15.40
N ASP A 75 26.48 26.55 -16.61
CA ASP A 75 26.79 27.43 -17.73
C ASP A 75 25.48 27.94 -18.37
N CYS A 76 25.10 29.18 -18.07
CA CYS A 76 23.86 29.79 -18.55
C CYS A 76 23.67 29.72 -20.08
N SER A 77 24.76 29.69 -20.85
CA SER A 77 24.70 29.55 -22.32
C SER A 77 24.15 28.20 -22.78
N THR A 78 24.18 27.18 -21.91
CA THR A 78 23.68 25.83 -22.19
C THR A 78 22.23 25.63 -21.74
N VAL A 79 21.73 26.51 -20.87
CA VAL A 79 20.41 26.39 -20.22
C VAL A 79 19.32 27.17 -20.97
N ALA A 80 19.70 28.16 -21.78
CA ALA A 80 18.82 28.97 -22.63
C ALA A 80 17.97 28.17 -23.66
N THR A 81 18.13 26.85 -23.72
CA THR A 81 17.36 25.97 -24.61
C THR A 81 16.30 25.11 -23.89
N ALA A 82 16.29 25.09 -22.56
CA ALA A 82 15.30 24.35 -21.77
C ALA A 82 14.08 25.19 -21.36
N ASN A 83 14.17 26.53 -21.42
CA ASN A 83 13.05 27.47 -21.21
C ASN A 83 12.11 27.09 -20.04
N SER A 84 12.67 26.64 -18.92
CA SER A 84 11.87 26.37 -17.73
C SER A 84 11.55 27.70 -17.07
N ILE A 85 10.34 28.20 -17.27
CA ILE A 85 9.84 29.41 -16.61
C ILE A 85 9.56 29.18 -15.11
N CYS A 86 9.69 27.93 -14.65
CA CYS A 86 9.33 27.47 -13.32
C CYS A 86 10.08 28.18 -12.21
N ASP A 87 11.35 28.48 -12.41
CA ASP A 87 12.15 29.22 -11.42
C ASP A 87 11.75 30.71 -11.34
N SER A 88 10.95 31.20 -12.30
CA SER A 88 10.28 32.50 -12.24
C SER A 88 8.87 32.40 -11.64
N ILE A 89 8.51 31.26 -11.04
CA ILE A 89 7.29 31.03 -10.27
C ILE A 89 7.72 30.70 -8.84
N SER A 90 7.27 31.47 -7.86
CA SER A 90 7.41 31.12 -6.45
C SER A 90 6.16 30.43 -5.97
N VAL A 91 6.35 29.41 -5.13
CA VAL A 91 5.28 28.80 -4.34
C VAL A 91 5.75 28.72 -2.90
N GLU A 92 4.90 29.16 -1.99
CA GLU A 92 5.14 29.14 -0.55
C GLU A 92 3.91 28.54 0.14
N ILE A 93 4.13 27.75 1.19
CA ILE A 93 3.04 27.22 2.01
C ILE A 93 2.53 28.35 2.90
N GLU A 94 1.21 28.58 2.89
CA GLU A 94 0.56 29.57 3.73
C GLU A 94 0.04 28.95 5.03
N SER A 95 -0.79 27.92 4.90
CA SER A 95 -1.44 27.26 6.03
C SER A 95 -1.77 25.82 5.69
N PHE A 96 -2.00 25.07 6.74
CA PHE A 96 -2.46 23.71 6.69
C PHE A 96 -3.62 23.59 7.67
N ASP A 97 -4.81 23.39 7.14
CA ASP A 97 -6.07 23.56 7.86
C ASP A 97 -6.91 22.28 7.79
N PHE A 98 -7.51 21.94 8.93
CA PHE A 98 -8.51 20.88 9.03
C PHE A 98 -9.91 21.50 9.04
N LEU A 99 -10.73 21.18 8.04
CA LEU A 99 -12.10 21.68 7.97
C LEU A 99 -13.05 20.69 8.64
N THR A 100 -13.38 20.95 9.91
CA THR A 100 -14.16 20.02 10.76
C THR A 100 -15.59 19.74 10.26
N GLN A 101 -16.12 20.53 9.31
CA GLN A 101 -17.48 20.32 8.79
C GLN A 101 -17.56 19.32 7.63
N ASP A 102 -16.45 19.08 6.93
CA ASP A 102 -16.41 18.23 5.73
C ASP A 102 -15.32 17.14 5.83
N GLU A 103 -14.62 17.01 6.98
CA GLU A 103 -13.49 16.08 7.21
C GLU A 103 -12.32 16.24 6.22
N GLU A 104 -12.28 17.36 5.49
CA GLU A 104 -11.25 17.61 4.48
C GLU A 104 -10.04 18.31 5.10
N VAL A 105 -8.88 17.69 4.89
CA VAL A 105 -7.58 18.29 5.16
C VAL A 105 -7.18 19.14 3.96
N THR A 106 -6.77 20.38 4.20
CA THR A 106 -6.41 21.32 3.13
C THR A 106 -5.01 21.91 3.32
N LEU A 107 -4.26 22.00 2.22
CA LEU A 107 -3.01 22.75 2.14
C LEU A 107 -3.26 24.02 1.32
N THR A 108 -3.06 25.17 1.95
CA THR A 108 -3.12 26.46 1.27
C THR A 108 -1.71 26.92 0.90
N ILE A 109 -1.52 27.27 -0.37
CA ILE A 109 -0.26 27.79 -0.90
C ILE A 109 -0.47 29.19 -1.48
N ASN A 110 0.54 30.03 -1.32
CA ASN A 110 0.66 31.30 -2.02
C ASN A 110 1.59 31.12 -3.22
N MET A 111 1.13 31.52 -4.40
CA MET A 111 1.93 31.49 -5.61
C MET A 111 2.13 32.89 -6.17
N SER A 112 3.28 33.13 -6.79
CA SER A 112 3.54 34.36 -7.55
C SER A 112 4.40 34.08 -8.77
N THR A 113 4.16 34.81 -9.85
CA THR A 113 4.95 34.74 -11.07
C THR A 113 5.72 36.04 -11.27
N PHE A 114 7.01 35.95 -11.58
CA PHE A 114 7.91 37.10 -11.74
C PHE A 114 8.45 37.24 -13.17
N PHE A 115 7.96 36.42 -14.10
CA PHE A 115 8.26 36.57 -15.51
C PHE A 115 7.37 37.65 -16.15
N THR A 116 7.89 38.29 -17.19
CA THR A 116 7.18 39.31 -18.00
C THR A 116 6.85 38.83 -19.42
N SER A 117 7.20 37.58 -19.74
CA SER A 117 6.85 36.94 -21.01
C SER A 117 5.33 36.79 -21.16
N SER A 118 4.85 36.64 -22.39
CA SER A 118 3.43 36.44 -22.70
C SER A 118 2.91 35.02 -22.41
N VAL A 119 3.68 34.21 -21.67
CA VAL A 119 3.31 32.84 -21.29
C VAL A 119 2.06 32.87 -20.40
N PHE A 120 1.15 31.95 -20.68
CA PHE A 120 -0.08 31.75 -19.92
C PHE A 120 -0.32 30.25 -19.80
N PHE A 121 -0.58 29.77 -18.59
CA PHE A 121 -0.88 28.37 -18.31
C PHE A 121 -2.39 28.20 -18.29
N ASP A 122 -2.95 27.64 -19.37
CA ASP A 122 -4.40 27.46 -19.49
C ASP A 122 -4.89 26.32 -18.58
N TYR A 123 -5.96 26.57 -17.83
CA TYR A 123 -6.59 25.55 -16.96
C TYR A 123 -5.61 24.85 -15.99
N ALA A 124 -4.65 25.61 -15.49
CA ALA A 124 -3.57 25.09 -14.67
C ALA A 124 -4.08 24.59 -13.31
N GLY A 125 -3.43 23.54 -12.79
CA GLY A 125 -3.71 22.97 -11.49
C GLY A 125 -2.46 22.42 -10.81
N PHE A 126 -2.48 22.37 -9.48
CA PHE A 126 -1.43 21.80 -8.65
C PHE A 126 -1.80 20.43 -8.09
N VAL A 127 -0.82 19.54 -8.04
CA VAL A 127 -0.89 18.21 -7.42
C VAL A 127 0.35 18.02 -6.55
N LEU A 128 0.17 17.67 -5.29
CA LEU A 128 1.23 17.32 -4.37
C LEU A 128 1.47 15.82 -4.42
N VAL A 129 2.72 15.42 -4.63
CA VAL A 129 3.15 14.01 -4.57
C VAL A 129 4.12 13.77 -3.42
N ASN A 130 4.08 12.59 -2.83
CA ASN A 130 5.04 12.14 -1.81
C ASN A 130 6.38 11.72 -2.44
N ALA A 131 7.32 11.24 -1.61
CA ALA A 131 8.64 10.78 -2.05
C ALA A 131 8.61 9.57 -3.01
N ASP A 132 7.56 8.75 -2.94
CA ASP A 132 7.34 7.60 -3.83
C ASP A 132 6.70 8.02 -5.17
N GLY A 133 6.24 9.28 -5.26
CA GLY A 133 5.61 9.86 -6.44
C GLY A 133 4.10 9.67 -6.48
N ASP A 134 3.49 9.20 -5.39
CA ASP A 134 2.04 9.06 -5.27
C ASP A 134 1.39 10.40 -4.95
N ALA A 135 0.27 10.70 -5.61
CA ALA A 135 -0.47 11.93 -5.39
C ALA A 135 -1.21 11.88 -4.04
N VAL A 136 -0.89 12.81 -3.14
CA VAL A 136 -1.47 12.89 -1.80
C VAL A 136 -2.46 14.03 -1.65
N ALA A 137 -2.31 15.08 -2.46
CA ALA A 137 -3.25 16.20 -2.47
C ALA A 137 -3.35 16.86 -3.85
N GLN A 138 -4.49 17.47 -4.19
CA GLN A 138 -4.68 18.17 -5.46
C GLN A 138 -5.70 19.31 -5.35
N GLU A 139 -5.66 20.27 -6.28
CA GLU A 139 -6.65 21.34 -6.31
C GLU A 139 -8.06 20.84 -6.72
N GLY A 140 -9.06 21.23 -5.92
CA GLY A 140 -10.48 20.98 -6.21
C GLY A 140 -11.08 21.96 -7.22
N MET A 141 -12.26 21.64 -7.76
CA MET A 141 -12.96 22.47 -8.75
C MET A 141 -13.53 23.78 -8.18
N ASP A 142 -13.55 23.93 -6.85
CA ASP A 142 -14.05 25.12 -6.16
C ASP A 142 -13.06 26.29 -6.16
N ALA A 143 -11.82 26.07 -6.63
CA ALA A 143 -10.82 27.10 -6.81
C ALA A 143 -11.32 28.19 -7.79
N GLY A 144 -11.52 29.42 -7.34
CA GLY A 144 -12.15 30.50 -8.12
C GLY A 144 -11.42 30.95 -9.41
N ASN A 145 -10.31 30.31 -9.75
CA ASN A 145 -9.27 30.67 -10.71
C ASN A 145 -8.89 29.50 -11.65
N VAL A 146 -9.81 28.55 -11.90
CA VAL A 146 -9.70 27.40 -12.83
C VAL A 146 -9.27 27.76 -14.25
N TYR A 147 -9.29 29.04 -14.64
CA TYR A 147 -9.03 29.46 -16.02
C TYR A 147 -7.54 29.57 -16.38
N GLY A 148 -6.63 29.56 -15.39
CA GLY A 148 -5.19 29.69 -15.62
C GLY A 148 -4.55 30.97 -15.09
N PHE A 149 -3.24 31.12 -15.30
CA PHE A 149 -2.48 32.30 -14.87
C PHE A 149 -1.30 32.59 -15.83
N GLY A 150 -0.77 33.82 -15.78
CA GLY A 150 0.34 34.26 -16.63
C GLY A 150 1.29 35.18 -15.87
N SER A 151 1.97 36.09 -16.58
CA SER A 151 2.98 37.00 -16.03
C SER A 151 2.46 37.95 -14.93
N ASN A 152 3.33 38.31 -13.97
CA ASN A 152 3.07 39.29 -12.90
C ASN A 152 1.75 39.04 -12.15
N TYR A 153 1.45 37.77 -11.93
CA TYR A 153 0.29 37.27 -11.24
C TYR A 153 0.65 36.77 -9.83
N SER A 154 -0.30 36.84 -8.92
CA SER A 154 -0.20 36.27 -7.58
C SER A 154 -1.55 35.72 -7.18
N ASP A 155 -1.54 34.60 -6.46
CA ASP A 155 -2.77 33.90 -6.09
C ASP A 155 -2.58 33.06 -4.83
N THR A 156 -3.70 32.73 -4.21
CA THR A 156 -3.78 31.74 -3.14
C THR A 156 -4.53 30.53 -3.67
N ARG A 157 -3.94 29.34 -3.52
CA ARG A 157 -4.47 28.06 -4.02
C ARG A 157 -4.67 27.10 -2.85
N THR A 158 -5.69 26.26 -2.96
CA THR A 158 -6.04 25.29 -1.91
C THR A 158 -6.06 23.89 -2.52
N LEU A 159 -5.23 23.01 -1.97
CA LEU A 159 -5.17 21.59 -2.29
C LEU A 159 -5.91 20.81 -1.20
N TYR A 160 -6.57 19.74 -1.59
CA TYR A 160 -7.32 18.83 -0.75
C TYR A 160 -6.58 17.51 -0.70
N PHE A 161 -6.38 16.94 0.49
CA PHE A 161 -5.73 15.65 0.62
C PHE A 161 -6.74 14.53 0.36
N ASP A 162 -6.35 13.61 -0.52
CA ASP A 162 -7.16 12.47 -0.92
C ASP A 162 -6.62 11.14 -0.36
N GLU A 163 -5.41 11.15 0.20
CA GLU A 163 -4.67 9.97 0.68
C GLU A 163 -3.96 10.27 2.00
N PHE A 164 -3.63 9.21 2.74
CA PHE A 164 -2.81 9.29 3.94
C PHE A 164 -1.40 9.83 3.66
N PHE A 165 -0.85 10.59 4.61
CA PHE A 165 0.52 11.08 4.54
C PHE A 165 1.11 11.22 5.95
N SER A 166 2.43 11.25 6.05
CA SER A 166 3.16 11.32 7.33
C SER A 166 3.82 12.67 7.58
N PHE A 167 4.06 12.99 8.86
CA PHE A 167 4.85 14.14 9.28
C PHE A 167 6.27 13.76 9.76
N PRO A 168 7.29 14.61 9.54
CA PRO A 168 7.28 15.76 8.64
C PRO A 168 7.07 15.32 7.19
N PHE A 169 6.33 16.10 6.42
CA PHE A 169 6.09 15.80 5.02
C PHE A 169 7.25 16.31 4.17
N GLU A 170 7.75 15.46 3.29
CA GLU A 170 8.68 15.80 2.22
C GLU A 170 8.12 15.26 0.90
N GLY A 171 8.01 16.12 -0.12
CA GLY A 171 7.45 15.75 -1.40
C GLY A 171 7.66 16.83 -2.47
N THR A 172 6.92 16.71 -3.55
CA THR A 172 7.03 17.62 -4.69
C THR A 172 5.66 18.12 -5.10
N LEU A 173 5.51 19.43 -5.21
CA LEU A 173 4.33 20.07 -5.79
C LEU A 173 4.50 20.20 -7.29
N LEU A 174 3.63 19.54 -8.04
CA LEU A 174 3.61 19.51 -9.49
C LEU A 174 2.59 20.51 -10.01
N LEU A 175 3.01 21.34 -10.95
CA LEU A 175 2.12 22.22 -11.72
C LEU A 175 1.82 21.56 -13.06
N PHE A 176 0.55 21.41 -13.37
CA PHE A 176 0.06 20.91 -14.64
C PHE A 176 -0.68 22.01 -15.40
N GLU A 177 -0.39 22.15 -16.70
CA GLU A 177 -1.26 22.87 -17.63
C GLU A 177 -2.38 21.94 -18.13
N GLY A 178 -3.58 22.48 -18.38
CA GLY A 178 -4.70 21.67 -18.88
C GLY A 178 -5.30 20.70 -17.85
N PHE A 179 -4.92 20.82 -16.57
CA PHE A 179 -5.38 19.97 -15.47
C PHE A 179 -6.91 19.91 -15.40
N PHE A 180 -7.55 21.08 -15.24
CA PHE A 180 -9.01 21.17 -15.18
C PHE A 180 -9.70 21.00 -16.55
N ALA A 181 -8.94 21.05 -17.64
CA ALA A 181 -9.43 20.71 -18.97
C ALA A 181 -9.43 19.20 -19.25
N GLY A 182 -8.95 18.38 -18.29
CA GLY A 182 -8.88 16.93 -18.41
C GLY A 182 -7.75 16.43 -19.33
N ASN A 183 -6.77 17.28 -19.64
CA ASN A 183 -5.58 16.92 -20.42
C ASN A 183 -4.33 17.48 -19.74
N PRO A 184 -3.96 16.96 -18.54
CA PRO A 184 -2.84 17.48 -17.77
C PRO A 184 -1.50 17.24 -18.47
N GLU A 185 -0.71 18.31 -18.62
CA GLU A 185 0.68 18.28 -19.05
C GLU A 185 1.56 18.88 -17.95
N LEU A 186 2.51 18.09 -17.43
CA LEU A 186 3.41 18.53 -16.38
C LEU A 186 4.32 19.64 -16.91
N VAL A 187 4.30 20.81 -16.27
CA VAL A 187 5.10 21.96 -16.68
C VAL A 187 6.17 22.34 -15.66
N CYS A 188 5.87 22.27 -14.36
CA CYS A 188 6.82 22.61 -13.30
C CYS A 188 6.72 21.65 -12.12
N SER A 189 7.80 21.55 -11.36
CA SER A 189 7.91 20.80 -10.12
C SER A 189 8.63 21.64 -9.08
N PHE A 190 8.10 21.67 -7.86
CA PHE A 190 8.64 22.45 -6.74
C PHE A 190 8.82 21.51 -5.55
N ASP A 191 10.04 21.45 -4.99
CA ASP A 191 10.25 20.67 -3.77
C ASP A 191 9.55 21.35 -2.60
N ILE A 192 8.72 20.58 -1.88
CA ILE A 192 7.90 21.06 -0.78
C ILE A 192 8.17 20.19 0.43
N SER A 193 8.47 20.85 1.55
CA SER A 193 8.56 20.20 2.85
C SER A 193 7.81 21.02 3.88
N PHE A 194 7.02 20.37 4.71
CA PHE A 194 6.37 21.01 5.84
C PHE A 194 6.31 20.08 7.04
N GLY A 195 6.32 20.68 8.22
CA GLY A 195 6.14 20.01 9.48
C GLY A 195 5.21 20.82 10.37
N LEU A 196 4.95 20.30 11.55
CA LEU A 196 4.22 21.06 12.57
C LEU A 196 5.15 22.05 13.25
N ASP A 197 4.76 23.32 13.26
CA ASP A 197 5.48 24.36 14.01
C ASP A 197 5.46 24.04 15.50
N GLY A 198 6.65 23.90 16.11
CA GLY A 198 6.77 23.46 17.50
C GLY A 198 6.76 21.94 17.69
N ALA A 199 6.98 21.16 16.63
CA ALA A 199 7.20 19.72 16.71
C ALA A 199 8.18 19.36 17.86
N GLY A 200 7.72 18.50 18.76
CA GLY A 200 8.45 18.10 19.97
C GLY A 200 7.87 18.64 21.28
N VAL A 201 6.68 19.28 21.25
CA VAL A 201 5.87 19.45 22.46
C VAL A 201 5.50 18.05 22.96
N SER A 202 5.99 17.73 24.15
CA SER A 202 5.73 16.44 24.78
C SER A 202 4.42 16.51 25.54
N LEU A 203 3.43 15.74 25.11
CA LEU A 203 2.19 15.50 25.84
C LEU A 203 2.28 14.27 26.76
N GLN A 204 3.49 13.74 26.96
CA GLN A 204 3.74 12.59 27.83
C GLN A 204 3.05 12.71 29.18
N GLY A 205 2.20 11.73 29.46
CA GLY A 205 1.35 11.76 30.64
C GLY A 205 0.29 10.68 30.60
N GLN A 206 -0.41 10.55 31.72
CA GLN A 206 -1.54 9.65 31.87
C GLN A 206 -2.79 10.49 32.10
N TYR A 207 -3.84 10.19 31.35
CA TYR A 207 -5.06 10.97 31.29
C TYR A 207 -6.29 10.07 31.41
N TYR A 208 -7.38 10.67 31.84
CA TYR A 208 -8.68 10.03 31.95
C TYR A 208 -9.72 10.88 31.23
N LEU A 209 -10.48 10.24 30.35
CA LEU A 209 -11.59 10.82 29.64
C LEU A 209 -12.89 10.48 30.38
N GLU A 210 -13.44 11.46 31.11
CA GLU A 210 -14.59 11.19 31.98
C GLU A 210 -15.88 10.84 31.22
N GLU A 211 -16.02 11.33 29.99
CA GLU A 211 -17.23 11.14 29.19
C GLU A 211 -17.38 9.70 28.67
N GLU A 212 -16.27 9.07 28.29
CA GLU A 212 -16.24 7.71 27.73
C GLU A 212 -15.75 6.66 28.75
N TYR A 213 -15.25 7.09 29.92
CA TYR A 213 -14.62 6.22 30.94
C TYR A 213 -13.25 5.64 30.53
N ASP A 214 -12.61 6.22 29.51
CA ASP A 214 -11.34 5.75 28.97
C ASP A 214 -10.12 6.28 29.71
N TYR A 215 -9.06 5.49 29.70
CA TYR A 215 -7.74 5.91 30.12
C TYR A 215 -6.82 6.05 28.92
N LEU A 216 -6.03 7.12 28.90
CA LEU A 216 -5.09 7.40 27.82
C LEU A 216 -3.67 7.57 28.38
N GLU A 217 -2.68 6.99 27.72
CA GLU A 217 -1.26 7.15 28.04
C GLU A 217 -0.51 7.68 26.83
N PHE A 218 -0.06 8.93 26.93
CA PHE A 218 0.80 9.55 25.93
C PHE A 218 2.25 9.19 26.25
N THR A 219 2.93 8.58 25.30
CA THR A 219 4.37 8.30 25.34
C THR A 219 5.14 9.35 24.53
N SER A 220 6.36 9.07 24.08
CA SER A 220 7.14 10.00 23.24
C SER A 220 6.51 10.27 21.88
N ASP A 221 5.80 9.29 21.36
CA ASP A 221 5.43 9.16 19.95
C ASP A 221 4.14 8.36 19.74
N SER A 222 3.57 7.78 20.80
CA SER A 222 2.34 6.99 20.72
C SER A 222 1.34 7.38 21.81
N ILE A 223 0.05 7.23 21.50
CA ILE A 223 -1.07 7.28 22.42
C ILE A 223 -1.56 5.85 22.60
N PHE A 224 -1.59 5.38 23.84
CA PHE A 224 -2.26 4.14 24.19
C PHE A 224 -3.61 4.47 24.82
N ILE A 225 -4.68 3.93 24.25
CA ILE A 225 -6.04 4.10 24.74
C ILE A 225 -6.47 2.76 25.33
N TYR A 226 -6.96 2.82 26.55
CA TYR A 226 -7.54 1.70 27.27
C TYR A 226 -9.05 1.99 27.34
N ASP A 227 -9.78 1.51 26.33
CA ASP A 227 -11.23 1.69 26.17
C ASP A 227 -11.95 0.66 27.04
N PHE A 228 -12.64 1.11 28.09
CA PHE A 228 -13.27 0.20 29.04
C PHE A 228 -14.73 -0.09 28.65
N GLU A 229 -15.05 -1.38 28.60
CA GLU A 229 -16.43 -1.84 28.50
C GLU A 229 -17.32 -1.26 29.61
N ASP A 230 -18.63 -1.13 29.34
CA ASP A 230 -19.64 -0.56 30.25
C ASP A 230 -19.63 -1.20 31.68
N ASN A 231 -19.17 -2.46 31.77
CA ASN A 231 -19.10 -3.21 33.02
C ASN A 231 -17.81 -2.97 33.83
N MET A 232 -16.83 -2.26 33.26
CA MET A 232 -15.48 -2.00 33.78
C MET A 232 -14.71 -3.27 34.18
N GLU A 233 -15.01 -4.42 33.55
CA GLU A 233 -14.35 -5.70 33.84
C GLU A 233 -13.08 -5.89 33.01
N CYS A 234 -13.05 -5.42 31.77
CA CYS A 234 -11.90 -5.47 30.87
C CYS A 234 -11.84 -4.22 29.97
N TYR A 235 -10.75 -4.08 29.19
CA TYR A 235 -10.58 -2.98 28.23
C TYR A 235 -10.15 -3.47 26.84
N GLU A 236 -10.54 -2.78 25.78
CA GLU A 236 -9.95 -2.89 24.45
C GLU A 236 -8.72 -1.98 24.35
N PHE A 237 -7.64 -2.49 23.75
CA PHE A 237 -6.37 -1.76 23.64
C PHE A 237 -6.20 -1.16 22.24
N ILE A 238 -6.03 0.15 22.17
CA ILE A 238 -5.77 0.86 20.91
C ILE A 238 -4.43 1.60 21.01
N SER A 239 -3.61 1.47 19.97
CA SER A 239 -2.29 2.10 19.89
C SER A 239 -2.20 2.99 18.65
N LEU A 240 -2.10 4.30 18.84
CA LEU A 240 -2.02 5.29 17.77
C LEU A 240 -0.69 6.03 17.82
N GLY A 241 -0.16 6.43 16.66
CA GLY A 241 0.95 7.38 16.58
C GLY A 241 0.47 8.80 16.89
N TYR A 242 1.33 9.64 17.45
CA TYR A 242 1.02 11.08 17.54
C TYR A 242 2.23 11.99 17.41
N ILE A 243 1.95 13.21 16.95
CA ILE A 243 2.87 14.34 17.03
C ILE A 243 2.10 15.59 17.46
N ALA A 244 2.70 16.39 18.33
CA ALA A 244 2.08 17.62 18.83
C ALA A 244 2.92 18.86 18.52
N SER A 245 2.21 19.91 18.14
CA SER A 245 2.65 21.30 18.00
C SER A 245 2.28 22.08 19.26
N ASP A 246 2.45 23.41 19.29
CA ASP A 246 1.99 24.24 20.42
C ASP A 246 0.46 24.29 20.58
N SER A 247 -0.31 23.91 19.54
CA SER A 247 -1.78 24.01 19.55
C SER A 247 -2.52 22.96 18.73
N VAL A 248 -1.80 22.09 18.02
CA VAL A 248 -2.37 21.03 17.18
C VAL A 248 -1.79 19.69 17.59
N LEU A 249 -2.65 18.72 17.81
CA LEU A 249 -2.33 17.32 18.02
C LEU A 249 -2.69 16.57 16.75
N VAL A 250 -1.72 15.88 16.15
CA VAL A 250 -1.94 14.99 15.03
C VAL A 250 -1.86 13.58 15.55
N ILE A 251 -2.91 12.80 15.30
CA ILE A 251 -3.03 11.39 15.65
C ILE A 251 -3.04 10.61 14.34
N SER A 252 -2.26 9.55 14.26
CA SER A 252 -2.13 8.72 13.06
C SER A 252 -2.35 7.25 13.39
N ASP A 253 -3.20 6.59 12.62
CA ASP A 253 -3.34 5.14 12.58
C ASP A 253 -2.60 4.63 11.35
N GLU A 254 -1.46 3.98 11.56
CA GLU A 254 -0.67 3.40 10.46
C GLU A 254 -1.28 2.10 9.91
N GLU A 255 -2.12 1.41 10.69
CA GLU A 255 -2.75 0.16 10.25
C GLU A 255 -3.96 0.43 9.36
N GLU A 256 -4.76 1.43 9.71
CA GLU A 256 -5.95 1.86 8.95
C GLU A 256 -5.65 2.97 7.92
N GLU A 257 -4.40 3.45 7.85
CA GLU A 257 -3.99 4.57 6.99
C GLU A 257 -4.85 5.84 7.21
N GLU A 258 -5.14 6.16 8.47
CA GLU A 258 -5.95 7.32 8.86
C GLU A 258 -5.15 8.37 9.64
N LEU A 259 -5.47 9.65 9.41
CA LEU A 259 -4.84 10.77 10.12
C LEU A 259 -5.89 11.77 10.61
N MET A 260 -5.83 12.11 11.89
CA MET A 260 -6.71 13.07 12.54
C MET A 260 -5.92 14.24 13.10
N MET A 261 -6.47 15.44 12.98
CA MET A 261 -5.88 16.65 13.55
C MET A 261 -6.86 17.37 14.45
N ILE A 262 -6.41 17.59 15.68
CA ILE A 262 -7.25 18.15 16.74
C ILE A 262 -6.54 19.36 17.31
N ASN A 263 -7.24 20.50 17.30
CA ASN A 263 -6.76 21.67 18.03
C ASN A 263 -6.83 21.39 19.52
N TYR A 264 -5.78 21.74 20.27
CA TYR A 264 -5.76 21.54 21.71
C TYR A 264 -5.16 22.73 22.45
N TYR A 265 -5.45 22.80 23.75
CA TYR A 265 -4.74 23.69 24.66
C TYR A 265 -4.55 23.01 26.02
N LEU A 266 -3.52 23.44 26.76
CA LEU A 266 -3.24 22.95 28.10
C LEU A 266 -3.94 23.81 29.16
N ASN A 267 -4.61 23.15 30.10
CA ASN A 267 -5.20 23.80 31.28
C ASN A 267 -4.62 23.20 32.56
N GLY A 268 -3.47 23.76 32.98
CA GLY A 268 -2.67 23.12 34.02
C GLY A 268 -2.02 21.86 33.47
N ASP A 269 -2.30 20.71 34.10
CA ASP A 269 -1.80 19.41 33.65
C ASP A 269 -2.79 18.70 32.70
N ASN A 270 -4.02 19.23 32.52
CA ASN A 270 -5.04 18.66 31.64
C ASN A 270 -4.82 19.07 30.18
N ILE A 271 -5.21 18.21 29.25
CA ILE A 271 -5.28 18.52 27.82
C ILE A 271 -6.75 18.75 27.46
N ASN A 272 -7.06 19.89 26.85
CA ASN A 272 -8.40 20.16 26.32
C ASN A 272 -8.34 20.09 24.80
N LEU A 273 -9.03 19.11 24.23
CA LEU A 273 -9.18 18.88 22.80
C LEU A 273 -10.40 19.66 22.29
N SER A 274 -10.28 20.32 21.14
CA SER A 274 -11.37 21.07 20.51
C SER A 274 -11.89 20.32 19.30
N MET A 275 -13.18 19.95 19.34
CA MET A 275 -13.86 19.18 18.30
C MET A 275 -15.20 19.87 18.02
N ASP A 276 -15.43 20.32 16.78
CA ASP A 276 -16.69 20.91 16.32
C ASP A 276 -17.31 22.02 17.20
N GLY A 277 -16.45 22.80 17.86
CA GLY A 277 -16.88 23.90 18.72
C GLY A 277 -17.25 23.50 20.15
N ASP A 278 -17.17 22.21 20.46
CA ASP A 278 -17.14 21.68 21.82
C ASP A 278 -15.69 21.36 22.25
N TYR A 279 -15.55 21.01 23.53
CA TYR A 279 -14.25 20.67 24.11
C TYR A 279 -14.37 19.38 24.91
N MET A 280 -13.44 18.47 24.63
CA MET A 280 -13.23 17.25 25.38
C MET A 280 -12.02 17.44 26.31
N GLU A 281 -12.19 17.18 27.60
CA GLU A 281 -11.10 17.28 28.57
C GLU A 281 -10.49 15.92 28.88
N LEU A 282 -9.20 15.79 28.60
CA LEU A 282 -8.35 14.72 29.10
C LEU A 282 -7.77 15.16 30.44
N ALA A 283 -8.37 14.68 31.53
CA ALA A 283 -7.99 15.03 32.88
C ALA A 283 -6.72 14.28 33.29
N TYR A 284 -5.70 15.00 33.79
CA TYR A 284 -4.48 14.36 34.26
C TYR A 284 -4.78 13.39 35.40
N THR A 285 -4.23 12.17 35.30
CA THR A 285 -4.39 11.11 36.29
C THR A 285 -3.10 10.30 36.41
N LEU A 286 -3.11 9.30 37.29
CA LEU A 286 -2.05 8.30 37.39
C LEU A 286 -2.69 6.92 37.56
N PHE A 287 -2.29 5.97 36.72
CA PHE A 287 -2.78 4.59 36.74
C PHE A 287 -1.65 3.58 36.50
N GLU A 288 -1.96 2.31 36.75
CA GLU A 288 -1.05 1.18 36.51
C GLU A 288 -1.79 0.13 35.69
N SER A 289 -1.67 0.20 34.36
CA SER A 289 -2.38 -0.68 33.41
C SER A 289 -2.09 -2.16 33.63
N SER A 290 -0.92 -2.51 34.17
CA SER A 290 -0.55 -3.90 34.56
C SER A 290 -1.51 -4.60 35.54
N LYS A 291 -2.47 -3.87 36.13
CA LYS A 291 -3.49 -4.40 37.05
C LYS A 291 -4.83 -4.66 36.37
N TRP A 292 -4.96 -4.26 35.11
CA TRP A 292 -6.18 -4.40 34.33
C TRP A 292 -6.13 -5.64 33.45
N GLU A 293 -7.31 -6.11 33.08
CA GLU A 293 -7.51 -7.26 32.20
C GLU A 293 -7.92 -6.70 30.84
N GLU A 294 -7.15 -7.01 29.80
CA GLU A 294 -7.55 -6.70 28.43
C GLU A 294 -8.71 -7.62 28.08
N CYS A 295 -9.70 -7.11 27.35
CA CYS A 295 -10.79 -7.95 26.88
C CYS A 295 -10.18 -9.03 25.99
N ASP A 296 -10.47 -10.29 26.27
CA ASP A 296 -10.10 -11.37 25.37
C ASP A 296 -10.80 -11.10 24.03
N ASP A 297 -10.05 -10.62 23.03
CA ASP A 297 -10.47 -10.58 21.61
C ASP A 297 -10.61 -12.00 21.01
N ASP A 298 -10.84 -13.01 21.85
CA ASP A 298 -11.12 -14.38 21.45
C ASP A 298 -12.53 -14.55 20.85
N SER A 299 -13.23 -13.45 20.54
CA SER A 299 -14.45 -13.48 19.73
C SER A 299 -14.19 -13.34 18.22
N ILE A 300 -12.95 -13.07 17.80
CA ILE A 300 -12.42 -13.52 16.51
C ILE A 300 -11.43 -14.66 16.75
N SER A 301 -12.04 -15.81 17.07
CA SER A 301 -11.73 -17.12 16.49
C SER A 301 -10.81 -18.08 17.24
N ASP A 302 -11.40 -18.73 18.25
CA ASP A 302 -11.12 -20.14 18.43
C ASP A 302 -11.30 -20.87 17.09
N CYS A 303 -10.22 -21.52 16.64
CA CYS A 303 -10.26 -22.41 15.49
C CYS A 303 -11.45 -23.36 15.66
N MET A 304 -12.38 -23.33 14.72
CA MET A 304 -13.57 -24.17 14.73
C MET A 304 -13.63 -24.98 13.45
N ILE A 305 -13.43 -26.29 13.57
CA ILE A 305 -13.80 -27.25 12.54
C ILE A 305 -15.22 -27.72 12.83
N SER A 306 -16.09 -27.71 11.83
CA SER A 306 -17.49 -28.13 11.99
C SER A 306 -18.06 -28.71 10.69
N ASN A 307 -19.27 -29.25 10.75
CA ASN A 307 -19.98 -29.83 9.60
C ASN A 307 -19.15 -30.88 8.86
N VAL A 308 -18.32 -31.64 9.58
CA VAL A 308 -17.53 -32.72 8.98
C VAL A 308 -18.49 -33.73 8.36
N TYR A 309 -18.28 -34.03 7.09
CA TYR A 309 -19.02 -35.02 6.33
C TYR A 309 -18.06 -35.90 5.56
N ALA A 310 -18.27 -37.21 5.61
CA ALA A 310 -17.51 -38.18 4.82
C ALA A 310 -18.45 -39.06 4.00
N GLU A 311 -18.18 -39.19 2.71
CA GLU A 311 -18.93 -40.03 1.78
C GLU A 311 -18.04 -41.15 1.22
N ALA A 312 -18.55 -42.39 1.27
CA ALA A 312 -17.88 -43.53 0.67
C ALA A 312 -18.14 -43.57 -0.85
N GLY A 313 -17.06 -43.57 -1.64
CA GLY A 313 -17.13 -43.80 -3.08
C GLY A 313 -17.46 -45.25 -3.45
N GLU A 314 -17.54 -45.51 -4.76
CA GLU A 314 -17.79 -46.85 -5.28
C GLU A 314 -16.63 -47.82 -4.95
N CYS A 315 -16.99 -49.07 -4.70
CA CYS A 315 -16.01 -50.13 -4.50
C CYS A 315 -15.34 -50.53 -5.82
N ASP A 316 -14.03 -50.75 -5.77
CA ASP A 316 -13.30 -51.39 -6.85
C ASP A 316 -13.53 -52.91 -6.88
N SER A 317 -13.00 -53.57 -7.91
CA SER A 317 -13.13 -55.03 -8.09
C SER A 317 -12.47 -55.86 -6.99
N LEU A 318 -11.66 -55.25 -6.13
CA LEU A 318 -10.93 -55.88 -5.04
C LEU A 318 -11.61 -55.65 -3.68
N GLY A 319 -12.72 -54.90 -3.65
CA GLY A 319 -13.47 -54.58 -2.43
C GLY A 319 -12.91 -53.41 -1.66
N TYR A 320 -12.13 -52.53 -2.31
CA TYR A 320 -11.65 -51.29 -1.71
C TYR A 320 -12.44 -50.08 -2.20
N PHE A 321 -12.54 -49.05 -1.38
CA PHE A 321 -13.22 -47.79 -1.72
C PHE A 321 -12.36 -46.58 -1.31
N MET A 322 -12.63 -45.44 -1.91
CA MET A 322 -12.10 -44.13 -1.47
C MET A 322 -13.18 -43.40 -0.68
N VAL A 323 -12.77 -42.50 0.21
CA VAL A 323 -13.68 -41.63 0.97
C VAL A 323 -13.37 -40.19 0.62
N ASP A 324 -14.40 -39.44 0.26
CA ASP A 324 -14.33 -37.99 0.10
C ASP A 324 -14.82 -37.34 1.39
N ILE A 325 -14.05 -36.38 1.92
CA ILE A 325 -14.28 -35.71 3.20
C ILE A 325 -14.36 -34.21 2.95
N GLU A 326 -15.42 -33.58 3.44
CA GLU A 326 -15.63 -32.12 3.44
C GLU A 326 -15.96 -31.64 4.86
N PHE A 327 -15.61 -30.39 5.16
CA PHE A 327 -15.87 -29.76 6.45
C PHE A 327 -15.75 -28.23 6.31
N ASP A 328 -16.37 -27.51 7.24
CA ASP A 328 -16.19 -26.08 7.39
C ASP A 328 -15.08 -25.81 8.41
N VAL A 329 -14.26 -24.79 8.15
CA VAL A 329 -13.23 -24.32 9.08
C VAL A 329 -13.29 -22.80 9.19
N MET A 330 -13.26 -22.31 10.43
CA MET A 330 -13.14 -20.90 10.75
C MET A 330 -11.83 -20.68 11.50
N SER A 331 -11.04 -19.74 11.00
CA SER A 331 -9.72 -19.33 11.52
C SER A 331 -8.83 -20.48 11.95
N PRO A 332 -8.33 -21.27 10.98
CA PRO A 332 -7.43 -22.37 11.28
C PRO A 332 -6.16 -21.85 11.99
N SER A 333 -5.76 -22.51 13.07
CA SER A 333 -4.54 -22.15 13.81
C SER A 333 -3.26 -22.53 13.06
N ALA A 334 -3.35 -23.36 12.01
CA ALA A 334 -2.24 -23.75 11.16
C ALA A 334 -2.59 -23.66 9.65
N TYR A 335 -1.59 -23.77 8.78
CA TYR A 335 -1.83 -23.99 7.35
C TYR A 335 -2.28 -25.43 7.03
N THR A 336 -2.18 -26.34 8.00
CA THR A 336 -2.39 -27.77 7.79
C THR A 336 -3.17 -28.43 8.91
N PHE A 337 -3.87 -29.51 8.58
CA PHE A 337 -4.59 -30.37 9.50
C PHE A 337 -4.21 -31.83 9.28
N THR A 338 -4.59 -32.72 10.20
CA THR A 338 -4.39 -34.16 10.10
C THR A 338 -5.73 -34.89 10.02
N ILE A 339 -5.83 -35.88 9.12
CA ILE A 339 -6.97 -36.81 9.10
C ILE A 339 -6.55 -38.13 9.73
N GLN A 340 -7.28 -38.55 10.75
CA GLN A 340 -7.02 -39.80 11.47
C GLN A 340 -8.31 -40.57 11.77
N GLY A 341 -8.22 -41.89 11.89
CA GLY A 341 -9.39 -42.72 12.12
C GLY A 341 -9.03 -44.16 12.47
N ASN A 342 -9.72 -44.76 13.44
CA ASN A 342 -9.43 -46.11 13.95
C ASN A 342 -7.95 -46.36 14.32
N GLY A 343 -7.28 -45.34 14.87
CA GLY A 343 -5.86 -45.42 15.22
C GLY A 343 -4.90 -45.41 14.02
N THR A 344 -5.39 -45.14 12.82
CA THR A 344 -4.57 -44.92 11.61
C THR A 344 -4.52 -43.43 11.31
N ASN A 345 -3.31 -42.89 11.11
CA ASN A 345 -3.11 -41.54 10.57
C ASN A 345 -3.05 -41.65 9.04
N TYR A 346 -3.96 -40.95 8.35
CA TYR A 346 -4.10 -41.00 6.89
C TYR A 346 -3.27 -39.93 6.16
N GLY A 347 -2.74 -38.95 6.90
CA GLY A 347 -1.89 -37.90 6.37
C GLY A 347 -2.18 -36.53 6.97
N SER A 348 -1.30 -35.58 6.64
CA SER A 348 -1.47 -34.16 6.90
C SER A 348 -1.73 -33.45 5.57
N PHE A 349 -2.67 -32.51 5.58
CA PHE A 349 -3.20 -31.83 4.39
C PHE A 349 -3.20 -30.32 4.63
N GLU A 350 -3.07 -29.54 3.56
CA GLU A 350 -3.23 -28.09 3.59
C GLU A 350 -4.71 -27.71 3.48
N TYR A 351 -5.14 -26.68 4.20
CA TYR A 351 -6.51 -26.15 4.07
C TYR A 351 -6.76 -25.54 2.67
N GLY A 352 -8.04 -25.30 2.35
CA GLY A 352 -8.45 -24.58 1.13
C GLY A 352 -8.95 -25.44 -0.03
N GLN A 353 -9.03 -26.77 0.12
CA GLN A 353 -9.74 -27.62 -0.84
C GLN A 353 -11.23 -27.76 -0.49
N VAL A 354 -12.07 -27.97 -1.50
CA VAL A 354 -13.51 -28.21 -1.33
C VAL A 354 -13.79 -29.58 -0.71
N PHE A 355 -12.95 -30.59 -1.01
CA PHE A 355 -12.99 -31.90 -0.38
C PHE A 355 -11.60 -32.54 -0.40
N TYR A 356 -11.37 -33.51 0.48
CA TYR A 356 -10.14 -34.27 0.63
C TYR A 356 -10.43 -35.76 0.49
N GLN A 357 -9.56 -36.49 -0.20
CA GLN A 357 -9.79 -37.90 -0.49
C GLN A 357 -8.83 -38.81 0.29
N VAL A 358 -9.38 -39.80 1.01
CA VAL A 358 -8.65 -40.79 1.81
C VAL A 358 -8.96 -42.21 1.34
N GLY A 359 -7.92 -43.03 1.18
CA GLY A 359 -8.04 -44.43 0.80
C GLY A 359 -6.84 -44.94 0.01
N PRO A 360 -6.90 -46.16 -0.56
CA PRO A 360 -8.04 -47.08 -0.55
C PRO A 360 -8.27 -47.78 0.81
N LEU A 361 -9.53 -47.92 1.22
CA LEU A 361 -9.99 -48.57 2.46
C LEU A 361 -10.77 -49.86 2.14
N LEU A 362 -10.77 -50.83 3.05
CA LEU A 362 -11.39 -52.14 2.83
C LEU A 362 -12.87 -52.14 3.25
N ALA A 363 -13.78 -52.42 2.32
CA ALA A 363 -15.22 -52.49 2.62
C ALA A 363 -15.67 -53.93 2.91
N ASP A 364 -15.20 -54.46 4.05
CA ASP A 364 -15.50 -55.81 4.53
C ASP A 364 -16.88 -55.95 5.22
N GLY A 365 -17.62 -54.84 5.39
CA GLY A 365 -18.89 -54.80 6.12
C GLY A 365 -18.77 -55.05 7.63
N VAL A 366 -17.55 -55.04 8.18
CA VAL A 366 -17.27 -55.33 9.59
C VAL A 366 -16.46 -54.22 10.24
N THR A 367 -15.52 -53.62 9.52
CA THR A 367 -14.67 -52.51 9.98
C THR A 367 -15.50 -51.23 9.98
N PRO A 368 -15.82 -50.65 11.16
CA PRO A 368 -16.43 -49.34 11.22
C PRO A 368 -15.38 -48.28 10.89
N TYR A 369 -15.72 -47.23 10.16
CA TYR A 369 -14.83 -46.12 9.83
C TYR A 369 -15.31 -44.83 10.50
N GLU A 370 -14.34 -44.08 11.03
CA GLU A 370 -14.48 -42.76 11.64
C GLU A 370 -13.32 -41.90 11.12
N PHE A 371 -13.57 -40.62 10.87
CA PHE A 371 -12.54 -39.66 10.45
C PHE A 371 -12.59 -38.43 11.34
N ALA A 372 -11.55 -38.23 12.14
CA ALA A 372 -11.31 -37.02 12.90
C ALA A 372 -10.36 -36.11 12.12
N ILE A 373 -10.75 -34.84 12.02
CA ILE A 373 -9.99 -33.75 11.41
C ILE A 373 -9.49 -32.93 12.59
N THR A 374 -8.18 -32.74 12.69
CA THR A 374 -7.57 -32.01 13.80
C THR A 374 -6.54 -31.03 13.26
N ASP A 375 -6.63 -29.77 13.68
CA ASP A 375 -5.62 -28.77 13.35
C ASP A 375 -4.24 -29.17 13.91
N ASN A 376 -3.16 -28.90 13.19
CA ASN A 376 -1.83 -29.36 13.58
C ASN A 376 -1.15 -28.47 14.63
N GLU A 377 -1.60 -27.24 14.83
CA GLU A 377 -1.12 -26.34 15.88
C GLU A 377 -2.10 -26.21 17.05
N ASN A 378 -3.39 -26.50 16.83
CA ASN A 378 -4.41 -26.52 17.89
C ASN A 378 -5.15 -27.88 17.97
N PRO A 379 -4.73 -28.80 18.88
CA PRO A 379 -5.37 -30.10 19.05
C PRO A 379 -6.82 -30.07 19.54
N GLU A 380 -7.27 -28.98 20.16
CA GLU A 380 -8.67 -28.82 20.61
C GLU A 380 -9.59 -28.39 19.45
N CYS A 381 -9.01 -27.81 18.39
CA CYS A 381 -9.70 -27.58 17.13
C CYS A 381 -9.81 -28.90 16.35
N SER A 382 -10.86 -29.66 16.66
CA SER A 382 -11.15 -30.91 15.98
C SER A 382 -12.63 -31.21 15.94
N ASP A 383 -13.04 -31.91 14.88
CA ASP A 383 -14.36 -32.51 14.78
C ASP A 383 -14.23 -33.82 13.98
N PHE A 384 -15.26 -34.66 14.01
CA PHE A 384 -15.20 -35.98 13.42
C PHE A 384 -16.50 -36.40 12.75
N TYR A 385 -16.39 -37.37 11.84
CA TYR A 385 -17.54 -38.02 11.21
C TYR A 385 -17.46 -39.54 11.33
N ASP A 386 -18.53 -40.12 11.87
CA ASP A 386 -18.75 -41.57 11.93
C ASP A 386 -19.38 -42.08 10.63
N LEU A 387 -18.55 -42.59 9.70
CA LEU A 387 -19.04 -43.21 8.46
C LEU A 387 -19.70 -44.58 8.71
N GLY A 388 -19.26 -45.30 9.76
CA GLY A 388 -19.73 -46.66 10.05
C GLY A 388 -19.13 -47.71 9.11
N THR A 389 -19.82 -48.84 8.92
CA THR A 389 -19.31 -49.95 8.10
C THR A 389 -19.70 -49.79 6.64
N VAL A 390 -18.74 -49.93 5.72
CA VAL A 390 -18.99 -50.01 4.28
C VAL A 390 -18.90 -51.47 3.84
N SER A 391 -19.87 -51.93 3.06
CA SER A 391 -19.91 -53.30 2.55
C SER A 391 -20.16 -53.32 1.05
N CYS A 392 -19.25 -53.94 0.31
CA CYS A 392 -19.46 -54.22 -1.11
C CYS A 392 -20.02 -55.63 -1.28
N GLU A 393 -21.08 -55.78 -2.08
CA GLU A 393 -21.52 -57.09 -2.58
C GLU A 393 -20.48 -57.63 -3.58
N GLY A 394 -19.42 -58.23 -3.06
CA GLY A 394 -18.30 -58.74 -3.85
C GLY A 394 -17.15 -59.33 -3.05
N ALA A 395 -17.04 -59.05 -1.75
CA ALA A 395 -16.05 -59.66 -0.87
C ALA A 395 -16.43 -61.12 -0.46
N THR A 396 -16.96 -61.93 -1.38
CA THR A 396 -17.04 -63.37 -1.15
C THR A 396 -15.68 -64.00 -1.42
N GLY A 397 -14.93 -64.20 -0.33
CA GLY A 397 -13.88 -65.22 -0.18
C GLY A 397 -12.87 -65.36 -1.32
N ILE A 398 -11.67 -64.83 -1.12
CA ILE A 398 -10.51 -65.20 -1.93
C ILE A 398 -10.21 -66.70 -1.69
N THR A 399 -10.78 -67.56 -2.52
CA THR A 399 -10.30 -68.92 -2.79
C THR A 399 -10.12 -69.08 -4.29
N ASP A 400 -9.24 -68.27 -4.90
CA ASP A 400 -8.46 -68.69 -6.07
C ASP A 400 -7.39 -67.63 -6.38
N LEU A 401 -6.22 -67.79 -5.79
CA LEU A 401 -5.00 -67.20 -6.34
C LEU A 401 -4.65 -67.98 -7.61
N GLN A 402 -5.11 -67.51 -8.77
CA GLN A 402 -4.47 -67.91 -10.02
C GLN A 402 -3.09 -67.26 -10.09
N THR A 403 -2.09 -68.00 -9.63
CA THR A 403 -0.68 -67.70 -9.88
C THR A 403 -0.41 -67.92 -11.37
N GLN A 404 -0.26 -66.83 -12.11
CA GLN A 404 0.24 -66.91 -13.48
C GLN A 404 1.77 -66.84 -13.42
N ASP A 405 2.42 -67.99 -13.60
CA ASP A 405 3.88 -68.08 -13.73
C ASP A 405 4.33 -67.33 -14.99
N ARG A 406 5.01 -66.19 -14.79
CA ARG A 406 5.64 -65.41 -15.88
C ARG A 406 7.14 -65.67 -15.87
N ARG A 407 7.75 -65.83 -17.05
CA ARG A 407 9.19 -66.11 -17.17
C ARG A 407 9.96 -64.83 -17.39
N LEU A 408 10.94 -64.55 -16.52
CA LEU A 408 11.85 -63.43 -16.68
C LEU A 408 12.70 -63.58 -17.96
N LEU A 409 12.70 -62.56 -18.82
CA LEU A 409 13.52 -62.52 -20.03
C LEU A 409 14.85 -61.81 -19.80
N PHE A 410 14.81 -60.57 -19.32
CA PHE A 410 16.00 -59.76 -19.06
C PHE A 410 15.70 -58.66 -18.04
N ILE A 411 16.77 -58.13 -17.44
CA ILE A 411 16.71 -57.04 -16.47
C ILE A 411 17.46 -55.85 -17.06
N LYS A 412 16.92 -54.64 -16.92
CA LYS A 412 17.58 -53.39 -17.31
C LYS A 412 17.83 -52.47 -16.12
N ASN A 413 18.94 -51.74 -16.15
CA ASN A 413 19.15 -50.60 -15.27
C ASN A 413 18.34 -49.39 -15.77
N ILE A 414 18.33 -48.31 -15.00
CA ILE A 414 17.62 -47.07 -15.36
C ILE A 414 18.16 -46.40 -16.64
N LEU A 415 19.38 -46.74 -17.06
CA LEU A 415 19.98 -46.27 -18.32
C LEU A 415 19.58 -47.16 -19.52
N GLY A 416 18.75 -48.19 -19.30
CA GLY A 416 18.25 -49.09 -20.34
C GLY A 416 19.24 -50.20 -20.74
N GLU A 417 20.36 -50.36 -20.04
CA GLU A 417 21.36 -51.38 -20.31
C GLU A 417 20.96 -52.71 -19.68
N THR A 418 21.22 -53.83 -20.37
CA THR A 418 20.90 -55.16 -19.82
C THR A 418 21.92 -55.56 -18.78
N VAL A 419 21.46 -55.92 -17.58
CA VAL A 419 22.30 -56.20 -16.41
C VAL A 419 22.25 -57.69 -16.07
N ASN A 420 23.42 -58.31 -15.90
CA ASN A 420 23.54 -59.73 -15.51
C ASN A 420 23.86 -59.93 -14.03
N LYS A 421 24.20 -58.86 -13.31
CA LYS A 421 24.49 -58.85 -11.88
C LYS A 421 23.78 -57.67 -11.24
N LEU A 422 23.05 -57.93 -10.16
CA LEU A 422 22.29 -56.92 -9.42
C LEU A 422 23.14 -56.41 -8.26
N GLU A 423 23.18 -55.10 -8.09
CA GLU A 423 23.77 -54.44 -6.94
C GLU A 423 22.65 -53.96 -6.00
N PRO A 424 22.79 -54.12 -4.67
CA PRO A 424 21.80 -53.67 -3.71
C PRO A 424 21.53 -52.17 -3.82
N ASN A 425 20.36 -51.74 -3.35
CA ASN A 425 19.91 -50.34 -3.31
C ASN A 425 19.84 -49.63 -4.67
N ASN A 426 19.93 -50.38 -5.78
CA ASN A 426 19.73 -49.85 -7.13
C ASN A 426 18.38 -50.29 -7.70
N PRO A 427 17.64 -49.39 -8.38
CA PRO A 427 16.40 -49.72 -9.07
C PRO A 427 16.66 -50.45 -10.39
N TYR A 428 15.95 -51.55 -10.60
CA TYR A 428 15.99 -52.34 -11.82
C TYR A 428 14.59 -52.57 -12.40
N ILE A 429 14.53 -52.73 -13.72
CA ILE A 429 13.30 -53.05 -14.46
C ILE A 429 13.41 -54.48 -14.99
N TYR A 430 12.46 -55.33 -14.61
CA TYR A 430 12.40 -56.74 -14.98
C TYR A 430 11.36 -56.91 -16.08
N PHE A 431 11.72 -57.55 -17.19
CA PHE A 431 10.84 -57.77 -18.33
C PHE A 431 10.50 -59.26 -18.47
N TYR A 432 9.22 -59.55 -18.67
CA TYR A 432 8.67 -60.90 -18.72
C TYR A 432 8.25 -61.30 -20.14
N ASP A 433 8.08 -62.61 -20.35
CA ASP A 433 7.70 -63.20 -21.63
C ASP A 433 6.27 -62.90 -22.08
N ASP A 434 5.39 -62.56 -21.14
CA ASP A 434 4.04 -62.06 -21.40
C ASP A 434 4.00 -60.58 -21.81
N GLY A 435 5.16 -59.91 -21.90
CA GLY A 435 5.29 -58.49 -22.26
C GLY A 435 5.10 -57.53 -21.08
N SER A 436 4.81 -58.05 -19.88
CA SER A 436 4.76 -57.23 -18.67
C SER A 436 6.15 -56.84 -18.17
N PHE A 437 6.19 -55.80 -17.35
CA PHE A 437 7.41 -55.40 -16.64
C PHE A 437 7.08 -54.95 -15.23
N GLU A 438 8.08 -54.99 -14.35
CA GLU A 438 8.00 -54.47 -12.99
C GLU A 438 9.28 -53.73 -12.60
N LYS A 439 9.16 -52.80 -11.66
CA LYS A 439 10.28 -52.07 -11.08
C LYS A 439 10.52 -52.57 -9.66
N ARG A 440 11.75 -52.95 -9.33
CA ARG A 440 12.11 -53.40 -7.98
C ARG A 440 13.42 -52.77 -7.52
N ILE A 441 13.53 -52.52 -6.22
CA ILE A 441 14.77 -52.20 -5.53
C ILE A 441 15.01 -53.33 -4.54
N ILE A 442 16.16 -54.00 -4.63
CA ILE A 442 16.56 -55.00 -3.66
C ILE A 442 17.44 -54.30 -2.63
N PHE A 443 16.92 -54.13 -1.42
CA PHE A 443 17.70 -53.60 -0.31
C PHE A 443 18.55 -54.73 0.31
N GLU A 444 19.83 -54.47 0.54
CA GLU A 444 20.60 -55.33 1.44
C GLU A 444 20.15 -55.07 2.87
N LYS A 445 20.05 -56.13 3.67
CA LYS A 445 19.59 -56.07 5.05
C LYS A 445 20.73 -55.76 6.01
#